data_AF-Q4DDL1-F1
#
_entry.id   AF-Q4DDL1-F1
#
_cell.length_a   1.000
_cell.length_b   1.000
_cell.length_c   1.000
_cell.angle_alpha   90.00
_cell.angle_beta   90.00
_cell.angle_gamma   90.00
#
_symmetry.space_group_name_H-M   'P 1'
#
loop_
_entity.id
_entity.type
_entity.pdbx_description
1 polymer ?
#
loop_
_entity_poly.entity_id
_entity_poly.type
_entity_poly.pdbx_seq_one_letter_code
_entity_poly.pdbx_strand_id
1 'polypeptide(L)'
;MYVHFLLYVSLYNVVQFWRGVMCSKNPPKSSSLVVVVVVFTFVTDLLLLLLFNTYPFSHRGSSYHTSSNLPCNFGTGSPSGGCLGEAKPHVRQGRKEAKKRKMTRGKGRNPGVGNLDKHIKRTIHKERSQPASRKHLGQLEKQKDHVVRSRRRKAKMQKLLQLKRAAAQRNPDEFHIGMTKAVLDIASGKMKQRAGSKEGNQKKTQKVLEQNTRNVQYLQYKAQADLHRAKELLNEDASIAITSAPPKNKHIVFVENDEEFRRFNPVKYFDATPEMLKQHPAVRGTISILQSTVLPEEVLLTGPRMLSSSQRRRERREMQEKLRKSGVKTAEEREALVKRLRAKKDMKKYRFSSLVEEAATSAAAIGGGGGDGDEEEPRDDVELILQQRREKEQQEAALAARNLKEIQQRVERSRSLHALAKTIKRQNEGLRKSLEQKRESRFKPKAARRAR
;
A
#
# COMPACT_ATOMS: atom_id res chain seq x y z
N MET A 1 6.44 17.26 29.08
CA MET A 1 7.60 16.60 29.73
C MET A 1 7.23 15.98 31.08
N TYR A 2 6.79 16.74 32.10
CA TYR A 2 6.42 16.20 33.42
C TYR A 2 5.32 15.11 33.40
N VAL A 3 4.28 15.25 32.56
CA VAL A 3 3.19 14.26 32.47
C VAL A 3 3.68 12.92 31.89
N HIS A 4 4.65 12.96 30.96
CA HIS A 4 5.23 11.74 30.38
C HIS A 4 6.13 10.99 31.38
N PHE A 5 6.82 11.73 32.26
CA PHE A 5 7.66 11.14 33.30
C PHE A 5 6.82 10.42 34.37
N LEU A 6 5.72 11.03 34.81
CA LEU A 6 4.80 10.42 35.79
C LEU A 6 4.13 9.14 35.24
N LEU A 7 3.73 9.14 33.96
CA LEU A 7 3.18 7.95 33.32
C LEU A 7 4.21 6.82 33.19
N TYR A 8 5.47 7.15 32.89
CA TYR A 8 6.55 6.17 32.77
C TYR A 8 6.88 5.50 34.11
N VAL A 9 6.97 6.30 35.20
CA VAL A 9 7.21 5.78 36.54
C VAL A 9 6.05 4.90 37.02
N SER A 10 4.80 5.30 36.71
CA SER A 10 3.63 4.50 37.08
C SER A 10 3.57 3.16 36.33
N LEU A 11 3.91 3.13 35.04
CA LEU A 11 3.99 1.89 34.26
C LEU A 11 5.14 0.99 34.74
N TYR A 12 6.30 1.56 35.08
CA TYR A 12 7.44 0.80 35.59
C TYR A 12 7.13 0.09 36.91
N ASN A 13 6.46 0.78 37.85
CA ASN A 13 6.08 0.20 39.13
C ASN A 13 5.02 -0.91 38.98
N VAL A 14 4.08 -0.78 38.06
CA VAL A 14 3.07 -1.83 37.79
C VAL A 14 3.73 -3.07 37.18
N VAL A 15 4.69 -2.91 36.27
CA VAL A 15 5.42 -4.05 35.68
C VAL A 15 6.29 -4.76 36.73
N GLN A 16 6.93 -4.03 37.65
CA GLN A 16 7.71 -4.65 38.73
C GLN A 16 6.83 -5.37 39.75
N PHE A 17 5.67 -4.80 40.11
CA PHE A 17 4.71 -5.47 41.00
C PHE A 17 4.23 -6.81 40.39
N TRP A 18 3.93 -6.84 39.09
CA TRP A 18 3.50 -8.06 38.42
C TRP A 18 4.62 -9.08 38.21
N ARG A 19 5.88 -8.64 38.03
CA ARG A 19 7.04 -9.55 38.06
C ARG A 19 7.18 -10.26 39.41
N GLY A 20 6.91 -9.56 40.51
CA GLY A 20 6.90 -10.18 41.85
C GLY A 20 5.77 -11.19 42.04
N VAL A 21 4.55 -10.87 41.56
CA VAL A 21 3.37 -11.75 41.70
C VAL A 21 3.48 -13.02 40.86
N MET A 22 4.07 -12.95 39.66
CA MET A 22 4.30 -14.13 38.79
C MET A 22 5.38 -15.09 39.31
N CYS A 23 6.27 -14.64 40.21
CA CYS A 23 7.33 -15.46 40.79
C CYS A 23 6.98 -16.09 42.16
N SER A 24 5.75 -15.88 42.67
CA SER A 24 5.31 -16.51 43.92
C SER A 24 4.85 -17.96 43.71
N LYS A 25 5.20 -18.85 44.65
CA LYS A 25 4.95 -20.31 44.62
C LYS A 25 3.46 -20.74 44.55
N ASN A 26 2.50 -19.81 44.54
CA ASN A 26 1.07 -20.09 44.40
C ASN A 26 0.35 -19.00 43.57
N PRO A 27 0.13 -19.17 42.25
CA PRO A 27 -0.64 -18.21 41.46
C PRO A 27 -2.16 -18.32 41.75
N PRO A 28 -2.91 -17.20 41.81
CA PRO A 28 -4.35 -17.23 42.01
C PRO A 28 -5.10 -17.83 40.79
N LYS A 29 -6.18 -18.56 41.08
CA LYS A 29 -6.99 -19.33 40.11
C LYS A 29 -7.49 -18.46 38.93
N SER A 30 -7.46 -19.07 37.75
CA SER A 30 -7.49 -18.51 36.39
C SER A 30 -8.62 -17.53 35.99
N SER A 31 -9.66 -17.35 36.80
CA SER A 31 -10.82 -16.54 36.41
C SER A 31 -10.66 -15.04 36.70
N SER A 32 -9.95 -14.66 37.76
CA SER A 32 -9.79 -13.23 38.13
C SER A 32 -8.78 -12.52 37.23
N LEU A 33 -7.77 -13.24 36.76
CA LEU A 33 -6.67 -12.69 35.96
C LEU A 33 -7.13 -12.22 34.56
N VAL A 34 -8.09 -12.93 33.96
CA VAL A 34 -8.63 -12.57 32.64
C VAL A 34 -9.45 -11.28 32.71
N VAL A 35 -10.24 -11.08 33.76
CA VAL A 35 -11.08 -9.88 33.91
C VAL A 35 -10.21 -8.63 34.10
N VAL A 36 -9.15 -8.72 34.91
CA VAL A 36 -8.27 -7.57 35.18
C VAL A 36 -7.47 -7.18 33.92
N VAL A 37 -6.99 -8.14 33.14
CA VAL A 37 -6.25 -7.86 31.90
C VAL A 37 -7.15 -7.23 30.83
N VAL A 38 -8.39 -7.69 30.67
CA VAL A 38 -9.33 -7.14 29.69
C VAL A 38 -9.76 -5.72 30.06
N VAL A 39 -10.00 -5.42 31.34
CA VAL A 39 -10.36 -4.05 31.75
C VAL A 39 -9.18 -3.09 31.53
N PHE A 40 -7.94 -3.52 31.78
CA PHE A 40 -6.78 -2.66 31.63
C PHE A 40 -6.48 -2.31 30.16
N THR A 41 -6.63 -3.27 29.23
CA THR A 41 -6.43 -2.99 27.79
C THR A 41 -7.48 -2.04 27.23
N PHE A 42 -8.74 -2.17 27.65
CA PHE A 42 -9.80 -1.26 27.23
C PHE A 42 -9.57 0.18 27.70
N VAL A 43 -9.08 0.39 28.92
CA VAL A 43 -8.80 1.73 29.45
C VAL A 43 -7.59 2.36 28.76
N THR A 44 -6.53 1.60 28.46
CA THR A 44 -5.36 2.12 27.74
C THR A 44 -5.68 2.50 26.30
N ASP A 45 -6.52 1.72 25.61
CA ASP A 45 -6.92 2.03 24.24
C ASP A 45 -7.85 3.25 24.16
N LEU A 46 -8.74 3.44 25.14
CA LEU A 46 -9.58 4.64 25.22
C LEU A 46 -8.75 5.90 25.48
N LEU A 47 -7.70 5.81 26.30
CA LEU A 47 -6.83 6.94 26.61
C LEU A 47 -5.96 7.34 25.39
N LEU A 48 -5.49 6.36 24.62
CA LEU A 48 -4.73 6.59 23.38
C LEU A 48 -5.60 7.22 22.27
N LEU A 49 -6.87 6.84 22.16
CA LEU A 49 -7.82 7.45 21.23
C LEU A 49 -8.18 8.90 21.59
N LEU A 50 -8.21 9.24 22.88
CA LEU A 50 -8.44 10.63 23.32
C LEU A 50 -7.22 11.54 23.11
N LEU A 51 -6.00 11.00 23.24
CA LEU A 51 -4.77 11.77 23.00
C LEU A 51 -4.51 12.04 21.50
N PHE A 52 -4.93 11.15 20.61
CA PHE A 52 -4.73 11.37 19.15
C PHE A 52 -5.71 12.36 18.52
N ASN A 53 -6.85 12.64 19.15
CA ASN A 53 -7.88 13.53 18.59
C ASN A 53 -7.74 15.01 18.96
N THR A 54 -6.71 15.39 19.74
CA THR A 54 -6.60 16.75 20.30
C THR A 54 -5.45 17.61 19.76
N TYR A 55 -4.69 17.16 18.73
CA TYR A 55 -3.63 17.98 18.11
C TYR A 55 -3.92 18.32 16.63
N PRO A 56 -4.34 19.56 16.31
CA PRO A 56 -4.31 20.06 14.94
C PRO A 56 -2.95 20.73 14.65
N PHE A 57 -2.04 20.05 13.97
CA PHE A 57 -0.79 20.65 13.51
C PHE A 57 -0.98 21.29 12.12
N SER A 58 -0.97 22.62 12.10
CA SER A 58 -0.98 23.46 10.92
C SER A 58 0.45 23.67 10.43
N HIS A 59 0.76 23.36 9.17
CA HIS A 59 1.94 23.91 8.50
C HIS A 59 1.58 24.42 7.10
N ARG A 60 1.82 25.71 6.92
CA ARG A 60 1.74 26.47 5.67
C ARG A 60 2.98 26.22 4.82
N GLY A 61 2.81 26.39 3.51
CA GLY A 61 3.79 27.03 2.64
C GLY A 61 4.66 26.11 1.78
N SER A 62 4.36 26.01 0.49
CA SER A 62 5.12 26.75 -0.53
C SER A 62 4.67 26.32 -1.93
N SER A 63 4.33 27.31 -2.74
CA SER A 63 3.89 27.24 -4.12
C SER A 63 5.07 27.02 -5.08
N TYR A 64 4.92 26.11 -6.03
CA TYR A 64 5.62 26.19 -7.32
C TYR A 64 4.62 25.98 -8.46
N HIS A 65 4.42 27.05 -9.23
CA HIS A 65 3.78 27.04 -10.54
C HIS A 65 4.75 26.44 -11.56
N THR A 66 4.31 25.41 -12.29
CA THR A 66 4.86 25.10 -13.63
C THR A 66 3.72 24.73 -14.55
N SER A 67 3.32 25.69 -15.37
CA SER A 67 2.50 25.53 -16.57
C SER A 67 3.39 25.14 -17.75
N SER A 68 3.04 24.09 -18.49
CA SER A 68 3.16 24.09 -19.97
C SER A 68 2.72 22.74 -20.56
N ASN A 69 1.72 22.85 -21.43
CA ASN A 69 1.63 22.22 -22.75
C ASN A 69 1.33 20.72 -22.86
N LEU A 70 0.04 20.42 -23.07
CA LEU A 70 -0.43 19.36 -23.96
C LEU A 70 -1.36 20.03 -25.01
N PRO A 71 -1.12 19.82 -26.32
CA PRO A 71 -1.93 20.42 -27.37
C PRO A 71 -3.18 19.57 -27.65
N CYS A 72 -4.35 20.19 -27.67
CA CYS A 72 -5.57 19.60 -28.23
C CYS A 72 -5.67 20.01 -29.70
N ASN A 73 -5.57 19.01 -30.58
CA ASN A 73 -5.72 19.18 -32.01
C ASN A 73 -7.19 19.34 -32.40
N PHE A 74 -7.40 20.28 -33.33
CA PHE A 74 -8.63 20.60 -34.04
C PHE A 74 -9.22 19.39 -34.79
N GLY A 75 -10.54 19.32 -34.84
CA GLY A 75 -11.32 18.38 -35.64
C GLY A 75 -12.73 18.90 -35.82
N THR A 76 -12.92 19.65 -36.91
CA THR A 76 -14.11 20.33 -37.40
C THR A 76 -15.29 19.40 -37.69
N GLY A 77 -16.54 19.89 -37.52
CA GLY A 77 -17.73 19.23 -38.05
C GLY A 77 -19.06 19.76 -37.51
N SER A 78 -19.58 20.80 -38.17
CA SER A 78 -20.99 21.24 -38.33
C SER A 78 -22.03 21.13 -37.20
N PRO A 79 -22.83 22.19 -37.03
CA PRO A 79 -24.28 22.02 -37.00
C PRO A 79 -24.99 22.96 -37.99
N SER A 80 -25.63 22.38 -39.00
CA SER A 80 -26.61 23.03 -39.87
C SER A 80 -28.02 22.56 -39.51
N GLY A 81 -28.96 23.50 -39.41
CA GLY A 81 -30.38 23.26 -39.12
C GLY A 81 -30.77 23.97 -37.82
N GLY A 82 -31.38 25.15 -37.82
CA GLY A 82 -32.42 25.63 -38.72
C GLY A 82 -33.73 25.65 -37.93
N CYS A 83 -33.90 26.64 -37.04
CA CYS A 83 -35.17 26.95 -36.40
C CYS A 83 -35.29 28.47 -36.26
N LEU A 84 -36.05 29.04 -37.21
CA LEU A 84 -36.97 30.18 -37.08
C LEU A 84 -36.81 31.01 -35.80
N GLY A 85 -36.14 32.15 -35.96
CA GLY A 85 -36.24 33.26 -35.01
C GLY A 85 -37.57 33.97 -35.20
N GLU A 86 -38.51 33.73 -34.30
CA GLU A 86 -39.65 34.61 -34.14
C GLU A 86 -39.19 35.97 -33.63
N ALA A 87 -39.62 36.98 -34.38
CA ALA A 87 -39.41 38.39 -34.12
C ALA A 87 -39.91 38.76 -32.72
N LYS A 88 -39.00 39.22 -31.85
CA LYS A 88 -39.39 40.08 -30.73
C LYS A 88 -39.83 41.41 -31.32
N PRO A 89 -41.06 41.90 -31.05
CA PRO A 89 -41.35 43.28 -31.33
C PRO A 89 -40.44 44.11 -30.43
N HIS A 90 -39.64 44.97 -31.07
CA HIS A 90 -39.06 46.14 -30.45
C HIS A 90 -40.22 46.97 -29.89
N VAL A 91 -40.65 46.67 -28.66
CA VAL A 91 -41.37 47.66 -27.87
C VAL A 91 -40.33 48.73 -27.56
N ARG A 92 -40.30 49.75 -28.43
CA ARG A 92 -39.89 51.12 -28.11
C ARG A 92 -40.70 51.54 -26.88
N GLN A 93 -40.29 51.10 -25.69
CA GLN A 93 -40.55 51.89 -24.51
C GLN A 93 -39.72 53.12 -24.74
N GLY A 94 -40.43 54.21 -25.04
CA GLY A 94 -39.88 55.55 -25.11
C GLY A 94 -38.89 55.66 -23.97
N ARG A 95 -37.63 55.79 -24.36
CA ARG A 95 -36.54 56.28 -23.54
C ARG A 95 -36.91 57.74 -23.27
N LYS A 96 -37.99 57.97 -22.51
CA LYS A 96 -38.13 59.18 -21.72
C LYS A 96 -36.96 59.06 -20.79
N GLU A 97 -35.91 59.76 -21.18
CA GLU A 97 -34.90 60.26 -20.30
C GLU A 97 -35.60 60.69 -19.01
N ALA A 98 -35.64 59.78 -18.04
CA ALA A 98 -35.35 60.20 -16.71
C ALA A 98 -33.90 60.69 -16.79
N LYS A 99 -33.74 61.94 -17.24
CA LYS A 99 -33.14 62.95 -16.41
C LYS A 99 -33.71 62.69 -15.00
N LYS A 100 -33.12 61.74 -14.28
CA LYS A 100 -32.55 62.04 -12.97
C LYS A 100 -31.61 63.21 -13.26
N ARG A 101 -32.23 64.39 -13.45
CA ARG A 101 -32.00 65.53 -12.62
C ARG A 101 -30.93 65.12 -11.61
N LYS A 102 -29.70 65.52 -11.92
CA LYS A 102 -28.82 66.10 -10.92
C LYS A 102 -29.59 67.26 -10.27
N MET A 103 -30.73 66.98 -9.62
CA MET A 103 -31.15 67.71 -8.45
C MET A 103 -30.12 67.22 -7.45
N THR A 104 -29.03 67.98 -7.39
CA THR A 104 -28.52 68.49 -6.13
C THR A 104 -28.82 67.49 -5.01
N ARG A 105 -27.84 66.67 -4.58
CA ARG A 105 -27.03 67.09 -3.42
C ARG A 105 -27.36 68.54 -3.03
N GLY A 106 -28.52 68.67 -2.41
CA GLY A 106 -29.25 69.90 -2.19
C GLY A 106 -30.31 69.64 -1.14
N LYS A 107 -29.91 68.92 -0.10
CA LYS A 107 -30.25 69.22 1.29
C LYS A 107 -28.98 68.94 2.08
N GLY A 108 -28.46 69.99 2.68
CA GLY A 108 -27.26 70.08 3.51
C GLY A 108 -26.55 68.77 3.81
N ARG A 109 -25.57 68.40 2.99
CA ARG A 109 -24.33 67.92 3.63
C ARG A 109 -23.69 69.18 4.14
N ASN A 110 -23.98 69.51 5.39
CA ASN A 110 -23.23 70.52 6.11
C ASN A 110 -21.75 70.11 5.96
N PRO A 111 -20.92 70.82 5.17
CA PRO A 111 -19.52 70.43 4.97
C PRO A 111 -18.74 70.52 6.30
N GLY A 112 -19.33 71.13 7.33
CA GLY A 112 -18.72 71.33 8.63
C GLY A 112 -18.88 70.21 9.68
N VAL A 113 -19.74 69.20 9.49
CA VAL A 113 -19.98 68.20 10.57
C VAL A 113 -19.32 66.84 10.29
N GLY A 114 -19.24 66.46 9.01
CA GLY A 114 -18.73 65.13 8.61
C GLY A 114 -17.22 64.92 8.76
N ASN A 115 -16.45 65.95 9.11
CA ASN A 115 -15.02 65.82 9.36
C ASN A 115 -14.66 65.62 10.85
N LEU A 116 -15.53 65.97 11.81
CA LEU A 116 -15.34 65.55 13.20
C LEU A 116 -15.58 64.04 13.37
N ASP A 117 -16.46 63.48 12.52
CA ASP A 117 -16.76 62.04 12.46
C ASP A 117 -15.54 61.16 12.16
N LYS A 118 -14.45 61.72 11.61
CA LYS A 118 -13.21 60.98 11.35
C LYS A 118 -12.37 60.79 12.61
N HIS A 119 -12.53 61.68 13.60
CA HIS A 119 -11.80 61.63 14.87
C HIS A 119 -12.61 60.98 16.00
N ILE A 120 -13.93 60.93 15.87
CA ILE A 120 -14.83 60.20 16.79
C ILE A 120 -15.15 58.84 16.16
N LYS A 121 -14.55 57.76 16.68
CA LYS A 121 -14.91 56.39 16.27
C LYS A 121 -16.39 56.15 16.58
N ARG A 122 -17.23 56.03 15.54
CA ARG A 122 -18.62 55.58 15.71
C ARG A 122 -18.62 54.15 16.25
N THR A 123 -19.36 53.92 17.33
CA THR A 123 -19.53 52.58 17.89
C THR A 123 -20.33 51.72 16.91
N ILE A 124 -19.83 50.52 16.63
CA ILE A 124 -20.58 49.54 15.84
C ILE A 124 -21.65 48.95 16.77
N HIS A 125 -22.92 49.25 16.52
CA HIS A 125 -24.03 48.61 17.24
C HIS A 125 -24.05 47.12 16.94
N LYS A 126 -23.76 46.30 17.96
CA LYS A 126 -23.78 44.85 17.87
C LYS A 126 -25.23 44.37 17.76
N GLU A 127 -25.47 43.39 16.90
CA GLU A 127 -26.79 42.77 16.77
C GLU A 127 -27.03 41.79 17.93
N ARG A 128 -28.25 41.76 18.49
CA ARG A 128 -28.62 40.85 19.60
C ARG A 128 -28.61 39.38 19.14
N SER A 129 -28.32 38.47 20.07
CA SER A 129 -28.50 37.02 19.90
C SER A 129 -29.93 36.57 20.24
N GLN A 130 -30.30 35.34 19.86
CA GLN A 130 -31.55 34.70 20.31
C GLN A 130 -31.54 34.55 21.85
N PRO A 131 -32.66 34.80 22.56
CA PRO A 131 -32.76 34.55 24.01
C PRO A 131 -32.45 33.09 24.34
N ALA A 132 -31.77 32.86 25.48
CA ALA A 132 -31.30 31.52 25.86
C ALA A 132 -32.45 30.48 25.91
N SER A 133 -33.63 30.86 26.41
CA SER A 133 -34.82 30.01 26.46
C SER A 133 -35.32 29.55 25.08
N ARG A 134 -35.08 30.34 24.03
CA ARG A 134 -35.52 30.06 22.65
C ARG A 134 -34.37 29.65 21.72
N LYS A 135 -33.19 29.36 22.26
CA LYS A 135 -32.00 28.94 21.48
C LYS A 135 -32.25 27.66 20.66
N HIS A 136 -33.17 26.80 21.12
CA HIS A 136 -33.58 25.58 20.42
C HIS A 136 -34.24 25.83 19.04
N LEU A 137 -34.78 27.03 18.79
CA LEU A 137 -35.37 27.42 17.49
C LEU A 137 -34.32 27.80 16.44
N GLY A 138 -33.04 27.85 16.81
CA GLY A 138 -31.95 28.32 15.96
C GLY A 138 -31.68 29.82 16.07
N GLN A 139 -31.05 30.38 15.06
CA GLN A 139 -30.66 31.80 15.02
C GLN A 139 -31.90 32.70 14.84
N LEU A 140 -31.97 33.81 15.58
CA LEU A 140 -33.03 34.81 15.42
C LEU A 140 -32.91 35.48 14.06
N GLU A 141 -33.92 35.34 13.21
CA GLU A 141 -33.95 35.95 11.89
C GLU A 141 -33.94 37.48 11.99
N LYS A 142 -32.97 38.12 11.34
CA LYS A 142 -32.83 39.58 11.30
C LYS A 142 -33.35 40.14 9.97
N GLN A 143 -33.44 41.47 9.84
CA GLN A 143 -33.91 42.09 8.61
C GLN A 143 -33.09 41.68 7.38
N LYS A 144 -31.77 41.47 7.53
CA LYS A 144 -30.89 40.97 6.45
C LYS A 144 -31.33 39.57 5.98
N ASP A 145 -31.62 38.68 6.92
CA ASP A 145 -32.07 37.32 6.64
C ASP A 145 -33.48 37.31 6.03
N HIS A 146 -34.39 38.15 6.54
CA HIS A 146 -35.73 38.37 5.99
C HIS A 146 -35.70 38.80 4.54
N VAL A 147 -34.79 39.71 4.17
CA VAL A 147 -34.61 40.12 2.78
C VAL A 147 -34.13 38.94 1.91
N VAL A 148 -33.17 38.14 2.37
CA VAL A 148 -32.69 36.94 1.65
C VAL A 148 -33.81 35.91 1.48
N ARG A 149 -34.54 35.60 2.55
CA ARG A 149 -35.69 34.68 2.55
C ARG A 149 -36.79 35.15 1.61
N SER A 150 -37.14 36.44 1.67
CA SER A 150 -38.16 37.06 0.82
C SER A 150 -37.77 37.03 -0.66
N ARG A 151 -36.50 37.33 -0.99
CA ARG A 151 -35.98 37.25 -2.37
C ARG A 151 -36.03 35.81 -2.89
N ARG A 152 -35.58 34.82 -2.12
CA ARG A 152 -35.66 33.39 -2.48
C ARG A 152 -37.10 32.93 -2.69
N ARG A 153 -38.02 33.32 -1.81
CA ARG A 153 -39.47 33.03 -1.95
C ARG A 153 -40.04 33.64 -3.22
N LYS A 154 -39.77 34.92 -3.49
CA LYS A 154 -40.22 35.61 -4.72
C LYS A 154 -39.67 34.93 -5.98
N ALA A 155 -38.39 34.56 -6.00
CA ALA A 155 -37.78 33.84 -7.13
C ALA A 155 -38.43 32.46 -7.36
N LYS A 156 -38.68 31.68 -6.29
CA LYS A 156 -39.39 30.40 -6.38
C LYS A 156 -40.82 30.59 -6.91
N MET A 157 -41.54 31.60 -6.44
CA MET A 157 -42.90 31.91 -6.90
C MET A 157 -42.92 32.33 -8.37
N GLN A 158 -41.98 33.16 -8.82
CA GLN A 158 -41.84 33.55 -10.22
C GLN A 158 -41.57 32.33 -11.12
N LYS A 159 -40.66 31.43 -10.72
CA LYS A 159 -40.39 30.19 -11.46
C LYS A 159 -41.61 29.27 -11.53
N LEU A 160 -42.35 29.12 -10.44
CA LEU A 160 -43.60 28.35 -10.42
C LEU A 160 -44.66 28.97 -11.34
N LEU A 161 -44.79 30.30 -11.35
CA LEU A 161 -45.71 30.99 -12.25
C LEU A 161 -45.33 30.79 -13.72
N GLN A 162 -44.04 30.84 -14.05
CA GLN A 162 -43.54 30.54 -15.41
C GLN A 162 -43.86 29.09 -15.82
N LEU A 163 -43.63 28.12 -14.94
CA LEU A 163 -43.97 26.71 -15.19
C LEU A 163 -45.47 26.50 -15.36
N LYS A 164 -46.31 27.18 -14.56
CA LYS A 164 -47.77 27.14 -14.72
C LYS A 164 -48.23 27.72 -16.05
N ARG A 165 -47.64 28.85 -16.48
CA ARG A 165 -47.93 29.45 -17.79
C ARG A 165 -47.50 28.52 -18.93
N ALA A 166 -46.30 27.95 -18.86
CA ALA A 166 -45.81 27.00 -19.85
C ALA A 166 -46.68 25.72 -19.91
N ALA A 167 -47.15 25.22 -18.76
CA ALA A 167 -48.06 24.08 -18.72
C ALA A 167 -49.46 24.41 -19.29
N ALA A 168 -49.97 25.61 -19.06
CA ALA A 168 -51.25 26.07 -19.60
C ALA A 168 -51.21 26.32 -21.11
N GLN A 169 -50.05 26.73 -21.64
CA GLN A 169 -49.82 27.00 -23.07
C GLN A 169 -49.28 25.77 -23.84
N ARG A 170 -49.24 24.59 -23.22
CA ARG A 170 -48.72 23.37 -23.85
C ARG A 170 -49.59 22.97 -25.04
N ASN A 171 -48.96 22.75 -26.20
CA ASN A 171 -49.62 22.15 -27.36
C ASN A 171 -49.81 20.63 -27.10
N PRO A 172 -51.05 20.10 -27.08
CA PRO A 172 -51.27 18.67 -26.88
C PRO A 172 -50.62 17.80 -27.97
N ASP A 173 -50.42 18.34 -29.17
CA ASP A 173 -49.85 17.64 -30.33
C ASP A 173 -48.33 17.84 -30.45
N GLU A 174 -47.67 18.36 -29.41
CA GLU A 174 -46.21 18.52 -29.43
C GLU A 174 -45.50 17.16 -29.52
N PHE A 175 -44.66 16.98 -30.55
CA PHE A 175 -43.81 15.80 -30.71
C PHE A 175 -42.34 16.19 -30.69
N HIS A 176 -41.58 15.64 -29.73
CA HIS A 176 -40.13 15.73 -29.71
C HIS A 176 -39.51 14.34 -29.95
N ILE A 177 -38.42 14.27 -30.72
CA ILE A 177 -37.70 13.00 -30.97
C ILE A 177 -37.30 12.31 -29.66
N GLY A 178 -37.02 13.09 -28.60
CA GLY A 178 -36.73 12.58 -27.26
C GLY A 178 -37.88 11.78 -26.61
N MET A 179 -39.15 12.00 -26.99
CA MET A 179 -40.30 11.26 -26.48
C MET A 179 -40.27 9.78 -26.91
N THR A 180 -39.61 9.46 -28.02
CA THR A 180 -39.36 8.05 -28.42
C THR A 180 -38.42 7.34 -27.42
N LYS A 181 -37.60 8.11 -26.69
CA LYS A 181 -36.63 7.63 -25.71
C LYS A 181 -37.07 7.79 -24.26
N ALA A 182 -37.93 8.75 -23.96
CA ALA A 182 -38.44 8.95 -22.61
C ALA A 182 -39.56 7.95 -22.30
N VAL A 183 -39.62 7.46 -21.06
CA VAL A 183 -40.75 6.65 -20.57
C VAL A 183 -41.38 7.43 -19.44
N LEU A 184 -42.66 7.79 -19.59
CA LEU A 184 -43.45 8.41 -18.52
C LEU A 184 -44.10 7.32 -17.68
N ASP A 185 -44.16 7.54 -16.38
CA ASP A 185 -45.01 6.76 -15.51
C ASP A 185 -46.45 7.26 -15.59
N ILE A 186 -47.36 6.47 -16.16
CA ILE A 186 -48.75 6.90 -16.39
C ILE A 186 -49.43 7.28 -15.07
N ALA A 187 -49.10 6.58 -13.98
CA ALA A 187 -49.69 6.83 -12.67
C ALA A 187 -49.20 8.12 -12.00
N SER A 188 -47.90 8.46 -12.12
CA SER A 188 -47.32 9.62 -11.42
C SER A 188 -47.09 10.85 -12.31
N GLY A 189 -47.19 10.71 -13.64
CA GLY A 189 -46.85 11.73 -14.62
C GLY A 189 -45.36 12.10 -14.68
N LYS A 190 -44.49 11.37 -13.95
CA LYS A 190 -43.05 11.64 -13.87
C LYS A 190 -42.28 10.84 -14.91
N MET A 191 -41.18 11.40 -15.39
CA MET A 191 -40.25 10.70 -16.27
C MET A 191 -39.51 9.60 -15.48
N LYS A 192 -39.64 8.34 -15.92
CA LYS A 192 -38.82 7.22 -15.42
C LYS A 192 -37.46 7.28 -16.10
N GLN A 193 -36.41 7.10 -15.30
CA GLN A 193 -35.10 6.77 -15.84
C GLN A 193 -35.21 5.42 -16.54
N ARG A 194 -34.78 5.36 -17.81
CA ARG A 194 -34.76 4.08 -18.53
C ARG A 194 -33.84 3.11 -17.78
N ALA A 195 -34.36 1.94 -17.43
CA ALA A 195 -33.51 0.80 -17.13
C ALA A 195 -32.59 0.59 -18.36
N GLY A 196 -31.28 0.43 -18.13
CA GLY A 196 -30.31 0.26 -19.23
C GLY A 196 -30.79 -0.79 -20.23
N SER A 197 -30.50 -0.59 -21.52
CA SER A 197 -30.97 -1.50 -22.56
C SER A 197 -30.62 -2.95 -22.21
N LYS A 198 -31.52 -3.90 -22.51
CA LYS A 198 -31.28 -5.32 -22.19
C LYS A 198 -29.93 -5.80 -22.75
N GLU A 199 -29.58 -5.34 -23.94
CA GLU A 199 -28.27 -5.57 -24.58
C GLU A 199 -27.12 -4.89 -23.83
N GLY A 200 -27.30 -3.66 -23.36
CA GLY A 200 -26.31 -2.95 -22.55
C GLY A 200 -26.01 -3.68 -21.24
N ASN A 201 -27.04 -4.23 -20.58
CA ASN A 201 -26.86 -5.03 -19.37
C ASN A 201 -26.17 -6.37 -19.67
N GLN A 202 -26.50 -7.02 -20.80
CA GLN A 202 -25.81 -8.23 -21.25
C GLN A 202 -24.32 -7.98 -21.54
N LYS A 203 -24.00 -6.90 -22.26
CA LYS A 203 -22.61 -6.48 -22.52
C LYS A 203 -21.87 -6.17 -21.23
N LYS A 204 -22.53 -5.52 -20.25
CA LYS A 204 -21.95 -5.29 -18.91
C LYS A 204 -21.65 -6.62 -18.19
N THR A 205 -22.60 -7.56 -18.18
CA THR A 205 -22.37 -8.87 -17.55
C THR A 205 -21.26 -9.67 -18.23
N GLN A 206 -21.15 -9.59 -19.56
CA GLN A 206 -20.08 -10.23 -20.31
C GLN A 206 -18.71 -9.62 -19.98
N LYS A 207 -18.63 -8.28 -19.92
CA LYS A 207 -17.41 -7.57 -19.47
C LYS A 207 -16.99 -7.96 -18.05
N VAL A 208 -17.96 -8.13 -17.14
CA VAL A 208 -17.69 -8.60 -15.76
C VAL A 208 -17.11 -10.02 -15.78
N LEU A 209 -17.67 -10.92 -16.59
CA LEU A 209 -17.13 -12.28 -16.75
C LEU A 209 -15.67 -12.26 -17.24
N GLU A 210 -15.38 -11.47 -18.28
CA GLU A 210 -14.02 -11.31 -18.83
C GLU A 210 -13.03 -10.72 -17.82
N GLN A 211 -13.45 -9.74 -17.04
CA GLN A 211 -12.60 -9.16 -15.99
C GLN A 211 -12.34 -10.17 -14.88
N ASN A 212 -13.37 -10.91 -14.47
CA ASN A 212 -13.26 -11.93 -13.43
C ASN A 212 -12.36 -13.09 -13.86
N THR A 213 -12.40 -13.51 -15.14
CA THR A 213 -11.48 -14.56 -15.63
C THR A 213 -10.02 -14.13 -15.55
N ARG A 214 -9.71 -12.88 -15.92
CA ARG A 214 -8.36 -12.29 -15.77
C ARG A 214 -7.95 -12.23 -14.30
N ASN A 215 -8.85 -11.80 -13.41
CA ASN A 215 -8.59 -11.75 -11.97
C ASN A 215 -8.30 -13.15 -11.40
N VAL A 216 -9.06 -14.16 -11.80
CA VAL A 216 -8.84 -15.56 -11.40
C VAL A 216 -7.45 -16.05 -11.81
N GLN A 217 -7.03 -15.78 -13.05
CA GLN A 217 -5.69 -16.13 -13.52
C GLN A 217 -4.60 -15.45 -12.68
N TYR A 218 -4.77 -14.15 -12.40
CA TYR A 218 -3.83 -13.40 -11.56
C TYR A 218 -3.74 -13.97 -10.14
N LEU A 219 -4.87 -14.31 -9.52
CA LEU A 219 -4.91 -14.90 -8.18
C LEU A 219 -4.23 -16.28 -8.15
N GLN A 220 -4.46 -17.12 -9.16
CA GLN A 220 -3.81 -18.42 -9.29
C GLN A 220 -2.28 -18.26 -9.46
N TYR A 221 -1.84 -17.34 -10.32
CA TYR A 221 -0.43 -17.02 -10.48
C TYR A 221 0.21 -16.57 -9.16
N LYS A 222 -0.45 -15.68 -8.40
CA LYS A 222 0.03 -15.24 -7.09
C LYS A 222 0.08 -16.36 -6.07
N ALA A 223 -0.93 -17.22 -6.02
CA ALA A 223 -0.96 -18.39 -5.14
C ALA A 223 0.19 -19.37 -5.44
N GLN A 224 0.47 -19.62 -6.72
CA GLN A 224 1.61 -20.45 -7.16
C GLN A 224 2.95 -19.81 -6.84
N ALA A 225 3.08 -18.49 -7.03
CA ALA A 225 4.30 -17.76 -6.69
C ALA A 225 4.61 -17.82 -5.19
N ASP A 226 3.61 -17.71 -4.33
CA ASP A 226 3.79 -17.88 -2.88
C ASP A 226 4.18 -19.32 -2.50
N LEU A 227 3.59 -20.35 -3.15
CA LEU A 227 4.01 -21.74 -2.95
C LEU A 227 5.44 -22.00 -3.42
N HIS A 228 5.82 -21.47 -4.58
CA HIS A 228 7.18 -21.60 -5.09
C HIS A 228 8.17 -20.96 -4.11
N ARG A 229 7.84 -19.78 -3.56
CA ARG A 229 8.69 -19.13 -2.56
C ARG A 229 8.80 -19.95 -1.27
N ALA A 230 7.70 -20.54 -0.81
CA ALA A 230 7.74 -21.43 0.36
C ALA A 230 8.64 -22.65 0.11
N LYS A 231 8.57 -23.26 -1.07
CA LYS A 231 9.48 -24.36 -1.47
C LYS A 231 10.93 -23.92 -1.54
N GLU A 232 11.22 -22.76 -2.13
CA GLU A 232 12.59 -22.20 -2.16
C GLU A 232 13.16 -22.07 -0.75
N LEU A 233 12.40 -21.49 0.19
CA LEU A 233 12.84 -21.32 1.59
C LEU A 233 13.05 -22.66 2.30
N LEU A 234 12.14 -23.62 2.11
CA LEU A 234 12.30 -24.96 2.66
C LEU A 234 13.56 -25.67 2.12
N ASN A 235 13.85 -25.50 0.83
CA ASN A 235 15.06 -26.07 0.23
C ASN A 235 16.33 -25.37 0.74
N GLU A 236 16.30 -24.06 0.95
CA GLU A 236 17.39 -23.31 1.58
C GLU A 236 17.64 -23.83 3.01
N ASP A 237 16.60 -23.88 3.85
CA ASP A 237 16.69 -24.37 5.22
C ASP A 237 17.14 -25.85 5.28
N ALA A 238 16.63 -26.71 4.38
CA ALA A 238 17.03 -28.12 4.29
C ALA A 238 18.50 -28.27 3.86
N SER A 239 18.96 -27.49 2.88
CA SER A 239 20.36 -27.52 2.44
C SER A 239 21.31 -27.10 3.55
N ILE A 240 20.92 -26.11 4.36
CA ILE A 240 21.68 -25.67 5.54
C ILE A 240 21.66 -26.78 6.60
N ALA A 241 20.50 -27.35 6.91
CA ALA A 241 20.37 -28.41 7.93
C ALA A 241 21.16 -29.67 7.59
N ILE A 242 21.20 -30.08 6.31
CA ILE A 242 21.99 -31.23 5.85
C ILE A 242 23.49 -30.97 6.00
N THR A 243 23.93 -29.72 5.82
CA THR A 243 25.36 -29.38 5.87
C THR A 243 25.86 -29.03 7.26
N SER A 244 24.98 -28.50 8.13
CA SER A 244 25.34 -28.10 9.49
C SER A 244 25.24 -29.23 10.52
N ALA A 245 24.35 -30.20 10.30
CA ALA A 245 24.18 -31.31 11.23
C ALA A 245 25.28 -32.36 11.02
N PRO A 246 25.85 -32.95 12.09
CA PRO A 246 26.72 -34.11 11.93
C PRO A 246 25.92 -35.28 11.32
N PRO A 247 26.52 -36.08 10.43
CA PRO A 247 25.83 -37.22 9.84
C PRO A 247 25.43 -38.21 10.95
N LYS A 248 24.14 -38.54 11.03
CA LYS A 248 23.63 -39.49 12.03
C LYS A 248 24.08 -40.92 11.78
N ASN A 249 24.38 -41.25 10.52
CA ASN A 249 24.74 -42.61 10.09
C ASN A 249 26.24 -42.82 10.19
N LYS A 250 26.66 -43.98 10.73
CA LYS A 250 28.05 -44.43 10.68
C LYS A 250 28.35 -44.97 9.27
N HIS A 251 29.42 -44.49 8.64
CA HIS A 251 29.87 -45.01 7.35
C HIS A 251 30.84 -46.18 7.57
N ILE A 252 30.39 -47.41 7.29
CA ILE A 252 31.18 -48.63 7.44
C ILE A 252 31.77 -48.98 6.07
N VAL A 253 33.08 -49.13 5.99
CA VAL A 253 33.78 -49.60 4.78
C VAL A 253 34.07 -51.07 4.97
N PHE A 254 33.59 -51.90 4.04
CA PHE A 254 33.86 -53.33 4.02
C PHE A 254 35.17 -53.59 3.28
N VAL A 255 35.98 -54.49 3.83
CA VAL A 255 37.31 -54.85 3.32
C VAL A 255 37.39 -56.38 3.29
N GLU A 256 38.00 -56.94 2.25
CA GLU A 256 38.05 -58.39 2.04
C GLU A 256 39.16 -59.06 2.85
N ASN A 257 40.31 -58.40 2.97
CA ASN A 257 41.52 -58.95 3.59
C ASN A 257 41.95 -58.16 4.83
N ASP A 258 42.49 -58.86 5.83
CA ASP A 258 43.04 -58.23 7.04
C ASP A 258 44.21 -57.27 6.73
N GLU A 259 44.97 -57.55 5.67
CA GLU A 259 46.07 -56.69 5.24
C GLU A 259 45.58 -55.36 4.67
N GLU A 260 44.49 -55.38 3.90
CA GLU A 260 43.84 -54.19 3.38
C GLU A 260 43.25 -53.34 4.50
N PHE A 261 42.71 -53.99 5.54
CA PHE A 261 42.20 -53.30 6.72
C PHE A 261 43.33 -52.56 7.45
N ARG A 262 44.51 -53.18 7.61
CA ARG A 262 45.69 -52.56 8.24
C ARG A 262 46.26 -51.40 7.43
N ARG A 263 46.19 -51.46 6.09
CA ARG A 263 46.72 -50.43 5.17
C ARG A 263 45.67 -49.40 4.74
N PHE A 264 44.46 -49.46 5.28
CA PHE A 264 43.34 -48.63 4.85
C PHE A 264 43.61 -47.13 5.08
N ASN A 265 43.57 -46.36 3.99
CA ASN A 265 43.76 -44.92 4.00
C ASN A 265 42.51 -44.21 3.46
N PRO A 266 41.75 -43.46 4.26
CA PRO A 266 40.48 -42.87 3.82
C PRO A 266 40.67 -41.79 2.74
N VAL A 267 41.80 -41.07 2.78
CA VAL A 267 42.19 -40.05 1.77
C VAL A 267 42.26 -40.67 0.38
N LYS A 268 42.93 -41.83 0.28
CA LYS A 268 43.10 -42.57 -0.98
C LYS A 268 41.82 -43.28 -1.39
N TYR A 269 41.12 -43.90 -0.45
CA TYR A 269 39.89 -44.64 -0.74
C TYR A 269 38.77 -43.76 -1.31
N PHE A 270 38.66 -42.52 -0.82
CA PHE A 270 37.61 -41.60 -1.25
C PHE A 270 38.03 -40.59 -2.33
N ASP A 271 39.26 -40.68 -2.84
CA ASP A 271 39.85 -39.68 -3.74
C ASP A 271 39.60 -38.25 -3.25
N ALA A 272 39.95 -37.96 -1.99
CA ALA A 272 39.61 -36.70 -1.33
C ALA A 272 40.81 -36.09 -0.61
N THR A 273 40.87 -34.75 -0.52
CA THR A 273 41.88 -34.06 0.29
C THR A 273 41.54 -34.16 1.79
N PRO A 274 42.51 -34.01 2.71
CA PRO A 274 42.23 -34.00 4.15
C PRO A 274 41.24 -32.91 4.56
N GLU A 275 41.15 -31.81 3.81
CA GLU A 275 40.15 -30.76 4.04
C GLU A 275 38.74 -31.20 3.62
N MET A 276 38.61 -31.90 2.49
CA MET A 276 37.33 -32.44 2.01
C MET A 276 36.76 -33.51 2.94
N LEU A 277 37.62 -34.27 3.63
CA LEU A 277 37.22 -35.25 4.65
C LEU A 277 36.59 -34.62 5.89
N LYS A 278 36.91 -33.36 6.20
CA LYS A 278 36.30 -32.62 7.31
C LYS A 278 34.91 -32.09 6.97
N GLN A 279 34.58 -31.97 5.68
CA GLN A 279 33.28 -31.50 5.21
C GLN A 279 32.20 -32.58 5.38
N HIS A 280 30.93 -32.16 5.39
CA HIS A 280 29.81 -33.10 5.48
C HIS A 280 29.83 -34.07 4.28
N PRO A 281 29.64 -35.40 4.48
CA PRO A 281 29.74 -36.40 3.42
C PRO A 281 28.86 -36.11 2.20
N ALA A 282 27.69 -35.48 2.38
CA ALA A 282 26.78 -35.14 1.29
C ALA A 282 27.30 -34.05 0.33
N VAL A 283 28.34 -33.30 0.72
CA VAL A 283 28.93 -32.21 -0.09
C VAL A 283 30.27 -32.62 -0.71
N ARG A 284 30.82 -33.76 -0.29
CA ARG A 284 32.15 -34.22 -0.71
C ARG A 284 32.09 -34.79 -2.14
N GLY A 285 32.72 -34.11 -3.10
CA GLY A 285 33.03 -34.66 -4.42
C GLY A 285 34.29 -35.54 -4.41
N THR A 286 34.53 -36.32 -5.46
CA THR A 286 35.84 -36.98 -5.68
C THR A 286 36.75 -36.07 -6.49
N ILE A 287 38.05 -36.14 -6.26
CA ILE A 287 39.04 -35.32 -6.98
C ILE A 287 38.95 -35.58 -8.51
N SER A 288 38.74 -36.82 -8.93
CA SER A 288 38.57 -37.20 -10.33
C SER A 288 37.37 -36.51 -11.01
N ILE A 289 36.24 -36.45 -10.31
CA ILE A 289 35.07 -35.71 -10.80
C ILE A 289 35.36 -34.21 -10.80
N LEU A 290 35.96 -33.67 -9.74
CA LEU A 290 36.25 -32.23 -9.66
C LEU A 290 37.22 -31.74 -10.75
N GLN A 291 38.20 -32.57 -11.12
CA GLN A 291 39.13 -32.28 -12.22
C GLN A 291 38.43 -32.25 -13.58
N SER A 292 37.38 -33.08 -13.77
CA SER A 292 36.62 -33.10 -15.03
C SER A 292 35.51 -32.05 -15.10
N THR A 293 34.99 -31.59 -13.96
CA THR A 293 33.92 -30.58 -13.93
C THR A 293 34.45 -29.20 -14.27
N VAL A 294 34.16 -28.71 -15.48
CA VAL A 294 34.40 -27.31 -15.86
C VAL A 294 33.34 -26.44 -15.18
N LEU A 295 33.77 -25.62 -14.21
CA LEU A 295 32.90 -24.61 -13.61
C LEU A 295 32.68 -23.45 -14.61
N PRO A 296 31.45 -22.93 -14.75
CA PRO A 296 31.22 -21.72 -15.53
C PRO A 296 32.08 -20.57 -14.99
N GLU A 297 32.67 -19.78 -15.89
CA GLU A 297 33.52 -18.63 -15.52
C GLU A 297 32.82 -17.69 -14.52
N GLU A 298 31.50 -17.54 -14.67
CA GLU A 298 30.62 -16.79 -13.78
C GLU A 298 30.69 -17.25 -12.32
N VAL A 299 30.83 -18.56 -12.08
CA VAL A 299 30.90 -19.17 -10.75
C VAL A 299 32.29 -18.97 -10.14
N LEU A 300 33.35 -19.09 -10.96
CA LEU A 300 34.73 -18.86 -10.53
C LEU A 300 34.97 -17.40 -10.12
N LEU A 301 34.45 -16.45 -10.89
CA LEU A 301 34.58 -15.01 -10.62
C LEU A 301 33.78 -14.54 -9.39
N THR A 302 32.71 -15.25 -9.01
CA THR A 302 31.91 -14.88 -7.83
C THR A 302 32.58 -15.17 -6.48
N GLY A 303 33.70 -15.90 -6.47
CA GLY A 303 34.38 -16.31 -5.23
C GLY A 303 33.58 -17.34 -4.41
N PRO A 304 34.08 -17.76 -3.22
CA PRO A 304 33.53 -18.88 -2.44
C PRO A 304 32.13 -18.66 -1.84
N ARG A 305 31.45 -17.57 -2.19
CA ARG A 305 30.10 -17.26 -1.71
C ARG A 305 29.09 -17.42 -2.83
N MET A 306 28.59 -18.65 -3.00
CA MET A 306 27.30 -18.88 -3.66
C MET A 306 26.21 -18.17 -2.87
N LEU A 307 25.86 -16.95 -3.28
CA LEU A 307 24.80 -16.20 -2.64
C LEU A 307 23.50 -17.02 -2.70
N SER A 308 22.84 -17.22 -1.55
CA SER A 308 21.51 -17.84 -1.47
C SER A 308 20.55 -17.14 -2.44
N SER A 309 19.52 -17.83 -2.94
CA SER A 309 18.53 -17.23 -3.85
C SER A 309 17.92 -15.95 -3.25
N SER A 310 17.75 -15.96 -1.92
CA SER A 310 17.34 -14.82 -1.10
C SER A 310 18.33 -13.65 -1.18
N GLN A 311 19.63 -13.93 -1.05
CA GLN A 311 20.69 -12.92 -1.13
C GLN A 311 20.80 -12.32 -2.54
N ARG A 312 20.76 -13.14 -3.60
CA ARG A 312 20.73 -12.66 -5.00
C ARG A 312 19.53 -11.76 -5.27
N ARG A 313 18.35 -12.09 -4.71
CA ARG A 313 17.16 -11.22 -4.80
C ARG A 313 17.34 -9.92 -4.04
N ARG A 314 17.91 -9.96 -2.83
CA ARG A 314 18.18 -8.75 -2.04
C ARG A 314 19.11 -7.80 -2.79
N GLU A 315 20.20 -8.31 -3.35
CA GLU A 315 21.11 -7.50 -4.15
C GLU A 315 20.44 -6.94 -5.41
N ARG A 316 19.63 -7.76 -6.11
CA ARG A 316 18.86 -7.31 -7.27
C ARG A 316 17.89 -6.18 -6.90
N ARG A 317 17.21 -6.27 -5.76
CA ARG A 317 16.31 -5.23 -5.25
C ARG A 317 17.04 -3.96 -4.87
N GLU A 318 18.15 -4.07 -4.13
CA GLU A 318 18.98 -2.91 -3.79
C GLU A 318 19.50 -2.20 -5.05
N MET A 319 19.88 -2.95 -6.08
CA MET A 319 20.29 -2.39 -7.37
C MET A 319 19.13 -1.68 -8.08
N GLN A 320 17.95 -2.31 -8.16
CA GLN A 320 16.75 -1.69 -8.75
C GLN A 320 16.31 -0.43 -8.01
N GLU A 321 16.39 -0.41 -6.67
CA GLU A 321 16.03 0.76 -5.89
C GLU A 321 17.01 1.92 -6.13
N LYS A 322 18.31 1.63 -6.24
CA LYS A 322 19.33 2.63 -6.60
C LYS A 322 19.13 3.16 -8.03
N LEU A 323 18.76 2.31 -8.97
CA LEU A 323 18.37 2.72 -10.33
C LEU A 323 17.12 3.61 -10.33
N ARG A 324 16.12 3.27 -9.51
CA ARG A 324 14.90 4.08 -9.37
C ARG A 324 15.19 5.45 -8.74
N LYS A 325 16.03 5.50 -7.71
CA LYS A 325 16.42 6.73 -7.00
C LYS A 325 17.24 7.69 -7.86
N SER A 326 18.05 7.17 -8.78
CA SER A 326 18.87 7.99 -9.69
C SER A 326 18.10 8.57 -10.87
N GLY A 327 16.89 8.08 -11.18
CA GLY A 327 16.03 8.65 -12.22
C GLY A 327 16.47 8.38 -13.67
N VAL A 328 17.45 7.50 -13.88
CA VAL A 328 18.06 7.23 -15.18
C VAL A 328 17.08 6.54 -16.16
N LYS A 329 16.91 7.12 -17.35
CA LYS A 329 15.94 6.65 -18.37
C LYS A 329 16.57 5.79 -19.47
N THR A 330 17.73 6.19 -19.98
CA THR A 330 18.47 5.54 -21.07
C THR A 330 19.11 4.22 -20.62
N ALA A 331 19.19 3.24 -21.52
CA ALA A 331 19.71 1.91 -21.21
C ALA A 331 21.23 1.95 -20.90
N GLU A 332 21.98 2.71 -21.68
CA GLU A 332 23.44 2.87 -21.53
C GLU A 332 23.82 3.49 -20.19
N GLU A 333 23.14 4.57 -19.78
CA GLU A 333 23.37 5.19 -18.48
C GLU A 333 23.03 4.24 -17.32
N ARG A 334 22.00 3.38 -17.48
CA ARG A 334 21.66 2.36 -16.49
C ARG A 334 22.76 1.32 -16.38
N GLU A 335 23.31 0.86 -17.50
CA GLU A 335 24.42 -0.10 -17.52
C GLU A 335 25.69 0.48 -16.91
N ALA A 336 26.06 1.72 -17.28
CA ALA A 336 27.19 2.43 -16.71
C ALA A 336 27.03 2.63 -15.19
N LEU A 337 25.83 2.99 -14.73
CA LEU A 337 25.53 3.12 -13.30
C LEU A 337 25.60 1.77 -12.58
N VAL A 338 25.10 0.69 -13.17
CA VAL A 338 25.21 -0.66 -12.61
C VAL A 338 26.67 -1.09 -12.48
N LYS A 339 27.50 -0.87 -13.52
CA LYS A 339 28.95 -1.15 -13.48
C LYS A 339 29.62 -0.36 -12.35
N ARG A 340 29.35 0.94 -12.23
CA ARG A 340 29.89 1.80 -11.15
C ARG A 340 29.43 1.35 -9.75
N LEU A 341 28.18 0.93 -9.60
CA LEU A 341 27.65 0.43 -8.33
C LEU A 341 28.25 -0.92 -7.93
N ARG A 342 28.53 -1.81 -8.90
CA ARG A 342 29.25 -3.07 -8.67
C ARG A 342 30.70 -2.80 -8.25
N ALA A 343 31.43 -1.98 -9.00
CA ALA A 343 32.80 -1.59 -8.65
C ALA A 343 32.89 -0.97 -7.24
N LYS A 344 31.95 -0.07 -6.87
CA LYS A 344 31.89 0.48 -5.50
C LYS A 344 31.60 -0.58 -4.44
N LYS A 345 30.82 -1.62 -4.75
CA LYS A 345 30.59 -2.74 -3.83
C LYS A 345 31.85 -3.58 -3.69
N ASP A 346 32.56 -3.85 -4.78
CA ASP A 346 33.79 -4.64 -4.77
C ASP A 346 34.90 -3.94 -3.98
N MET A 347 35.06 -2.62 -4.14
CA MET A 347 35.98 -1.82 -3.33
C MET A 347 35.67 -1.86 -1.83
N LYS A 348 34.39 -1.99 -1.44
CA LYS A 348 33.99 -2.10 -0.03
C LYS A 348 34.22 -3.49 0.56
N LYS A 349 34.46 -4.52 -0.26
CA LYS A 349 34.73 -5.88 0.22
C LYS A 349 36.11 -5.97 0.87
N TYR A 350 37.08 -5.19 0.39
CA TYR A 350 38.37 -5.07 1.03
C TYR A 350 38.24 -4.16 2.26
N ARG A 351 38.43 -4.74 3.43
CA ARG A 351 38.52 -3.97 4.67
C ARG A 351 39.91 -3.33 4.68
N PHE A 352 40.03 -2.05 5.01
CA PHE A 352 41.33 -1.39 5.07
C PHE A 352 42.35 -2.18 5.92
N SER A 353 41.87 -2.90 6.94
CA SER A 353 42.67 -3.82 7.74
C SER A 353 43.30 -4.98 6.96
N SER A 354 42.61 -5.59 5.99
CA SER A 354 43.19 -6.72 5.22
C SER A 354 44.30 -6.25 4.27
N LEU A 355 44.19 -5.04 3.73
CA LEU A 355 45.26 -4.43 2.94
C LEU A 355 46.47 -4.05 3.81
N VAL A 356 46.22 -3.60 5.05
CA VAL A 356 47.29 -3.32 6.03
C VAL A 356 47.93 -4.61 6.53
N GLU A 357 47.17 -5.70 6.71
CA GLU A 357 47.69 -7.01 7.09
C GLU A 357 48.53 -7.63 5.96
N GLU A 358 48.13 -7.49 4.69
CA GLU A 358 48.95 -7.91 3.53
C GLU A 358 50.24 -7.08 3.40
N ALA A 359 50.18 -5.77 3.69
CA ALA A 359 51.36 -4.91 3.77
C ALA A 359 52.25 -5.24 4.99
N ALA A 360 51.65 -5.58 6.13
CA ALA A 360 52.38 -5.94 7.35
C ALA A 360 53.00 -7.33 7.25
N THR A 361 52.36 -8.30 6.59
CA THR A 361 52.90 -9.65 6.35
C THR A 361 54.03 -9.65 5.32
N SER A 362 53.97 -8.77 4.32
CA SER A 362 55.11 -8.54 3.43
C SER A 362 56.27 -7.81 4.11
N ALA A 363 56.01 -6.95 5.11
CA ALA A 363 57.04 -6.33 5.95
C ALA A 363 57.61 -7.29 7.02
N ALA A 364 56.77 -8.14 7.62
CA ALA A 364 57.14 -9.09 8.67
C ALA A 364 57.96 -10.28 8.13
N ALA A 365 57.83 -10.61 6.84
CA ALA A 365 58.71 -11.57 6.18
C ALA A 365 60.20 -11.11 6.12
N ILE A 366 60.51 -9.87 6.50
CA ILE A 366 61.85 -9.27 6.45
C ILE A 366 62.43 -8.97 7.86
N GLY A 367 61.64 -9.12 8.94
CA GLY A 367 62.09 -8.75 10.29
C GLY A 367 61.75 -9.81 11.34
N GLY A 368 62.71 -10.68 11.62
CA GLY A 368 62.68 -11.58 12.78
C GLY A 368 63.13 -10.88 14.07
N GLY A 369 62.65 -11.40 15.21
CA GLY A 369 62.98 -10.97 16.57
C GLY A 369 61.74 -10.36 17.23
N GLY A 370 61.04 -11.03 18.14
CA GLY A 370 61.55 -11.78 19.28
C GLY A 370 61.36 -10.91 20.51
N GLY A 371 60.39 -11.24 21.37
CA GLY A 371 60.09 -10.48 22.57
C GLY A 371 58.78 -10.90 23.20
N ASP A 372 58.88 -11.91 24.07
CA ASP A 372 57.96 -12.21 25.18
C ASP A 372 57.51 -10.90 25.85
N GLY A 373 56.28 -10.73 26.31
CA GLY A 373 55.45 -11.68 27.03
C GLY A 373 55.06 -10.98 28.33
N ASP A 374 54.12 -10.03 28.24
CA ASP A 374 53.49 -9.45 29.41
C ASP A 374 52.21 -10.23 29.68
N GLU A 375 52.22 -10.95 30.80
CA GLU A 375 51.08 -11.67 31.36
C GLU A 375 49.97 -10.68 31.71
N GLU A 376 49.05 -10.48 30.77
CA GLU A 376 47.74 -9.88 31.03
C GLU A 376 46.86 -10.98 31.64
N GLU A 377 46.31 -10.74 32.84
CA GLU A 377 45.47 -11.70 33.55
C GLU A 377 44.43 -12.35 32.63
N PRO A 378 44.22 -13.68 32.73
CA PRO A 378 43.27 -14.40 31.89
C PRO A 378 41.86 -13.91 32.24
N ARG A 379 41.39 -12.90 31.51
CA ARG A 379 39.95 -12.66 31.38
C ARG A 379 39.36 -13.98 30.89
N ASP A 380 38.23 -14.39 31.44
CA ASP A 380 37.59 -15.69 31.16
C ASP A 380 37.21 -15.83 29.66
N ASP A 381 38.19 -16.05 28.80
CA ASP A 381 38.06 -16.11 27.34
C ASP A 381 37.09 -17.21 26.95
N VAL A 382 37.07 -18.28 27.73
CA VAL A 382 36.14 -19.41 27.59
C VAL A 382 34.69 -18.96 27.84
N GLU A 383 34.42 -18.18 28.89
CA GLU A 383 33.07 -17.68 29.17
C GLU A 383 32.59 -16.73 28.08
N LEU A 384 33.46 -15.82 27.62
CA LEU A 384 33.16 -14.92 26.51
C LEU A 384 32.84 -15.69 25.22
N ILE A 385 33.63 -16.72 24.89
CA ILE A 385 33.39 -17.59 23.72
C ILE A 385 32.05 -18.34 23.86
N LEU A 386 31.73 -18.84 25.06
CA LEU A 386 30.46 -19.53 25.31
C LEU A 386 29.26 -18.58 25.21
N GLN A 387 29.37 -17.36 25.73
CA GLN A 387 28.34 -16.32 25.58
C GLN A 387 28.12 -15.98 24.10
N GLN A 388 29.20 -15.77 23.33
CA GLN A 388 29.12 -15.52 21.89
C GLN A 388 28.48 -16.69 21.12
N ARG A 389 28.76 -17.95 21.50
CA ARG A 389 28.10 -19.12 20.91
C ARG A 389 26.60 -19.13 21.22
N ARG A 390 26.20 -18.92 22.47
CA ARG A 390 24.79 -18.83 22.87
C ARG A 390 24.08 -17.70 22.13
N GLU A 391 24.71 -16.54 21.98
CA GLU A 391 24.15 -15.42 21.21
C GLU A 391 23.98 -15.77 19.73
N LYS A 392 24.97 -16.44 19.12
CA LYS A 392 24.87 -16.93 17.73
C LYS A 392 23.74 -17.94 17.58
N GLU A 393 23.64 -18.93 18.47
CA GLU A 393 22.55 -19.91 18.50
C GLU A 393 21.19 -19.24 18.67
N GLN A 394 21.07 -18.24 19.56
CA GLN A 394 19.85 -17.46 19.73
C GLN A 394 19.49 -16.68 18.46
N GLN A 395 20.49 -16.07 17.79
CA GLN A 395 20.28 -15.35 16.53
C GLN A 395 19.85 -16.30 15.41
N GLU A 396 20.50 -17.45 15.27
CA GLU A 396 20.17 -18.49 14.30
C GLU A 396 18.77 -19.06 14.55
N ALA A 397 18.43 -19.35 15.81
CA ALA A 397 17.09 -19.78 16.20
C ALA A 397 16.03 -18.72 15.89
N ALA A 398 16.33 -17.44 16.13
CA ALA A 398 15.45 -16.34 15.79
C ALA A 398 15.27 -16.17 14.27
N LEU A 399 16.32 -16.38 13.47
CA LEU A 399 16.24 -16.38 12.01
C LEU A 399 15.44 -17.59 11.48
N ALA A 400 15.69 -18.78 12.00
CA ALA A 400 14.93 -19.99 11.66
C ALA A 400 13.43 -19.82 12.00
N ALA A 401 13.11 -19.27 13.17
CA ALA A 401 11.72 -18.97 13.56
C ALA A 401 11.06 -17.95 12.62
N ARG A 402 11.82 -16.95 12.11
CA ARG A 402 11.33 -16.00 11.10
C ARG A 402 11.08 -16.68 9.75
N ASN A 403 11.97 -17.54 9.30
CA ASN A 403 11.80 -18.30 8.05
C ASN A 403 10.57 -19.21 8.12
N LEU A 404 10.40 -19.95 9.22
CA LEU A 404 9.23 -20.80 9.45
C LEU A 404 7.93 -19.99 9.43
N LYS A 405 7.90 -18.82 10.10
CA LYS A 405 6.75 -17.91 10.05
C LYS A 405 6.48 -17.42 8.63
N GLU A 406 7.52 -17.07 7.86
CA GLU A 406 7.34 -16.68 6.46
C GLU A 406 6.74 -17.83 5.63
N ILE A 407 7.27 -19.06 5.76
CA ILE A 407 6.78 -20.24 5.06
C ILE A 407 5.30 -20.48 5.38
N GLN A 408 4.93 -20.46 6.67
CA GLN A 408 3.54 -20.60 7.10
C GLN A 408 2.64 -19.54 6.46
N GLN A 409 3.02 -18.26 6.58
CA GLN A 409 2.26 -17.15 5.99
C GLN A 409 2.14 -17.25 4.47
N ARG A 410 3.16 -17.74 3.76
CA ARG A 410 3.13 -17.94 2.30
C ARG A 410 2.15 -19.05 1.92
N VAL A 411 2.18 -20.17 2.64
CA VAL A 411 1.27 -21.30 2.43
C VAL A 411 -0.17 -20.89 2.72
N GLU A 412 -0.42 -20.18 3.82
CA GLU A 412 -1.75 -19.66 4.16
C GLU A 412 -2.26 -18.66 3.13
N ARG A 413 -1.42 -17.72 2.68
CA ARG A 413 -1.77 -16.78 1.60
C ARG A 413 -2.09 -17.49 0.30
N SER A 414 -1.32 -18.51 -0.08
CA SER A 414 -1.63 -19.31 -1.26
C SER A 414 -3.00 -19.97 -1.15
N ARG A 415 -3.31 -20.58 0.00
CA ARG A 415 -4.62 -21.20 0.27
C ARG A 415 -5.75 -20.20 0.18
N SER A 416 -5.60 -19.01 0.78
CA SER A 416 -6.65 -17.98 0.77
C SER A 416 -6.88 -17.39 -0.63
N LEU A 417 -5.81 -17.12 -1.38
CA LEU A 417 -5.89 -16.65 -2.77
C LEU A 417 -6.53 -17.69 -3.69
N HIS A 418 -6.17 -18.96 -3.51
CA HIS A 418 -6.79 -20.05 -4.26
C HIS A 418 -8.28 -20.21 -3.92
N ALA A 419 -8.65 -20.08 -2.64
CA ALA A 419 -10.05 -20.09 -2.21
C ALA A 419 -10.84 -18.94 -2.86
N LEU A 420 -10.27 -17.72 -2.87
CA LEU A 420 -10.86 -16.55 -3.51
C LEU A 420 -11.05 -16.82 -5.02
N ALA A 421 -10.04 -17.32 -5.71
CA ALA A 421 -10.15 -17.68 -7.13
C ALA A 421 -11.28 -18.69 -7.37
N LYS A 422 -11.46 -19.68 -6.48
CA LYS A 422 -12.57 -20.66 -6.55
C LYS A 422 -13.93 -20.00 -6.36
N THR A 423 -14.07 -19.04 -5.44
CA THR A 423 -15.34 -18.31 -5.24
C THR A 423 -15.72 -17.49 -6.47
N ILE A 424 -14.77 -16.77 -7.08
CA ILE A 424 -15.02 -15.98 -8.30
C ILE A 424 -15.40 -16.91 -9.46
N LYS A 425 -14.76 -18.08 -9.60
CA LYS A 425 -15.14 -19.07 -10.62
C LYS A 425 -16.60 -19.51 -10.46
N ARG A 426 -17.03 -19.85 -9.24
CA ARG A 426 -18.43 -20.21 -8.94
C ARG A 426 -19.41 -19.09 -9.25
N GLN A 427 -19.06 -17.84 -8.90
CA GLN A 427 -19.88 -16.67 -9.25
C GLN A 427 -20.01 -16.50 -10.76
N ASN A 428 -18.91 -16.65 -11.50
CA ASN A 428 -18.90 -16.60 -12.96
C ASN A 428 -19.75 -17.70 -13.59
N GLU A 429 -19.69 -18.93 -13.06
CA GLU A 429 -20.57 -20.03 -13.49
C GLU A 429 -22.05 -19.70 -13.28
N GLY A 430 -22.41 -19.12 -12.12
CA GLY A 430 -23.77 -18.66 -11.86
C GLY A 430 -24.23 -17.57 -12.84
N LEU A 431 -23.35 -16.61 -13.16
CA LEU A 431 -23.62 -15.57 -14.15
C LEU A 431 -23.78 -16.15 -15.57
N ARG A 432 -22.94 -17.12 -15.95
CA ARG A 432 -23.04 -17.82 -17.25
C ARG A 432 -24.36 -18.58 -17.36
N LYS A 433 -24.75 -19.35 -16.34
CA LYS A 433 -26.04 -20.04 -16.28
C LYS A 433 -27.21 -19.05 -16.39
N SER A 434 -27.15 -17.91 -15.70
CA SER A 434 -28.18 -16.87 -15.82
C SER A 434 -28.27 -16.30 -17.25
N LEU A 435 -27.14 -16.15 -17.94
CA LEU A 435 -27.11 -15.69 -19.34
C LEU A 435 -27.66 -16.75 -20.30
N GLU A 436 -27.31 -18.02 -20.09
CA GLU A 436 -27.81 -19.17 -20.85
C GLU A 436 -29.33 -19.31 -20.67
N GLN A 437 -29.82 -19.34 -19.43
CA GLN A 437 -31.26 -19.36 -19.13
C GLN A 437 -32.00 -18.21 -19.80
N LYS A 438 -31.42 -17.00 -19.82
CA LYS A 438 -32.01 -15.84 -20.54
C LYS A 438 -31.98 -15.99 -22.05
N ARG A 439 -31.04 -16.75 -22.62
CA ARG A 439 -31.00 -17.07 -24.05
C ARG A 439 -32.03 -18.13 -24.39
N GLU A 440 -32.09 -19.20 -23.60
CA GLU A 440 -33.07 -20.28 -23.73
C GLU A 440 -34.50 -19.77 -23.55
N SER A 441 -34.77 -18.92 -22.55
CA SER A 441 -36.11 -18.35 -22.35
C SER A 441 -36.60 -17.48 -23.51
N ARG A 442 -35.67 -16.94 -24.33
CA ARG A 442 -36.03 -16.22 -25.57
C ARG A 442 -36.37 -17.18 -26.69
N PHE A 443 -35.73 -18.35 -26.71
CA PHE A 443 -35.96 -19.38 -27.70
C PHE A 443 -37.08 -20.30 -27.22
N LYS A 444 -38.31 -20.05 -27.65
CA LYS A 444 -39.44 -20.95 -27.38
C LYS A 444 -39.48 -22.04 -28.45
N PRO A 445 -38.94 -23.26 -28.22
CA PRO A 445 -38.81 -24.27 -29.27
C PRO A 445 -40.15 -24.72 -29.86
N LYS A 446 -41.25 -24.58 -29.12
CA LYS A 446 -42.62 -24.92 -29.56
C LYS A 446 -43.48 -23.71 -29.99
N ALA A 447 -42.93 -22.50 -30.01
CA ALA A 447 -43.70 -21.37 -30.53
C ALA A 447 -43.74 -21.49 -32.05
N ALA A 448 -44.93 -21.69 -32.62
CA ALA A 448 -45.14 -21.62 -34.06
C ALA A 448 -44.51 -20.32 -34.58
N ARG A 449 -43.48 -20.43 -35.44
CA ARG A 449 -42.98 -19.29 -36.22
C ARG A 449 -44.19 -18.79 -36.98
N ARG A 450 -44.79 -17.67 -36.54
CA ARG A 450 -45.69 -16.91 -37.43
C ARG A 450 -44.81 -16.49 -38.60
N ALA A 451 -44.95 -17.19 -39.73
CA ALA A 451 -44.49 -16.69 -41.01
C ALA A 451 -45.09 -15.29 -41.17
N ARG A 452 -44.21 -14.30 -41.34
CA ARG A 452 -44.61 -12.97 -41.79
C ARG A 452 -44.63 -12.97 -43.30
#